data_AF-A0A977MCY4-F1
#
_entry.id   AF-A0A977MCY4-F1
#
_cell.length_a   1.000
_cell.length_b   1.000
_cell.length_c   1.000
_cell.angle_alpha   90.00
_cell.angle_beta   90.00
_cell.angle_gamma   90.00
#
_symmetry.space_group_name_H-M   'P 1'
#
loop_
_entity.id
_entity.type
_entity.pdbx_description
1 polymer ?
#
loop_
_entity_poly.entity_id
_entity_poly.type
_entity_poly.pdbx_seq_one_letter_code
_entity_poly.pdbx_strand_id
1 'polypeptide(L)'
;TGERVPRYGVETAHEEDLGRLLGELDRWGIDIFRIGDLSCGRPLTAVAYAAFTSRELLATLQIAPRTFLAFAVTLEEHYIRDNPFHNSLHAADVAQSTHVLLNTAALDAVFTPIEVCAALFAACVHDVDHPGLTNQFLVNSSSELALMYNDESVLENHHLAVAFKLLQNDGCDIFMNLHKKQRQTLRKMVIDMVLSTDMSKHMSLLADLKTMVETKKVAGSGVLLLDNYTDRIQVLENLVHCADLSNPTKPLPLYKRWVSLLMEEFFQQGDREREQGMDISPMCDRHNATIEKSQVGFIDYIVHPLWETWADLVHPDAQDILDTLEENRDYYQSMIPPSPPPAP
;
A
#
# COMPACT_ATOMS: atom_id res chain seq x y z
N THR A 1 32.29 -17.22 -8.82
CA THR A 1 32.02 -16.29 -9.95
C THR A 1 31.03 -15.26 -9.45
N GLY A 2 31.52 -14.07 -9.11
CA GLY A 2 30.72 -13.07 -8.41
C GLY A 2 29.78 -12.34 -9.35
N GLU A 3 28.56 -12.85 -9.56
CA GLU A 3 27.50 -12.10 -10.25
C GLU A 3 27.31 -10.71 -9.63
N ARG A 4 27.48 -9.68 -10.44
CA ARG A 4 27.40 -8.30 -10.00
C ARG A 4 25.94 -7.96 -9.70
N VAL A 5 25.67 -7.39 -8.53
CA VAL A 5 24.35 -6.88 -8.19
C VAL A 5 24.02 -5.70 -9.12
N PRO A 6 22.87 -5.70 -9.83
CA PRO A 6 22.47 -4.57 -10.66
C PRO A 6 22.35 -3.29 -9.83
N ARG A 7 22.67 -2.13 -10.42
CA ARG A 7 22.73 -0.86 -9.69
C ARG A 7 21.42 -0.49 -9.01
N TYR A 8 20.30 -0.76 -9.68
CA TYR A 8 18.94 -0.45 -9.20
C TYR A 8 18.16 -1.73 -8.88
N GLY A 9 18.85 -2.82 -8.55
CA GLY A 9 18.25 -4.10 -8.18
C GLY A 9 17.71 -4.94 -9.35
N VAL A 10 17.50 -4.32 -10.51
CA VAL A 10 16.97 -4.96 -11.73
C VAL A 10 17.91 -4.75 -12.91
N GLU A 11 17.96 -5.73 -13.82
CA GLU A 11 18.63 -5.57 -15.12
C GLU A 11 17.68 -4.90 -16.11
N THR A 12 18.14 -3.84 -16.77
CA THR A 12 17.35 -3.12 -17.78
C THR A 12 18.25 -2.41 -18.78
N ALA A 13 17.79 -2.29 -20.04
CA ALA A 13 18.46 -1.46 -21.05
C ALA A 13 18.28 0.05 -20.79
N HIS A 14 17.38 0.44 -19.87
CA HIS A 14 17.04 1.82 -19.56
C HIS A 14 17.60 2.27 -18.20
N GLU A 15 18.79 1.79 -17.83
CA GLU A 15 19.38 2.00 -16.50
C GLU A 15 19.48 3.50 -16.11
N GLU A 16 19.86 4.38 -17.05
CA GLU A 16 19.97 5.82 -16.78
C GLU A 16 18.61 6.47 -16.53
N ASP A 17 17.58 6.12 -17.31
CA ASP A 17 16.23 6.66 -17.18
C ASP A 17 15.57 6.17 -15.89
N LEU A 18 15.71 4.88 -15.59
CA LEU A 18 15.25 4.29 -14.34
C LEU A 18 15.95 4.96 -13.14
N GLY A 19 17.27 5.16 -13.24
CA GLY A 19 18.07 5.81 -12.21
C GLY A 19 17.68 7.26 -11.94
N ARG A 20 17.29 8.01 -12.98
CA ARG A 20 16.76 9.38 -12.82
C ARG A 20 15.45 9.37 -12.06
N LEU A 21 14.51 8.49 -12.44
CA LEU A 21 13.21 8.42 -11.80
C LEU A 21 13.31 7.93 -10.35
N LEU A 22 14.09 6.87 -10.08
CA LEU A 22 14.38 6.41 -8.72
C LEU A 22 15.16 7.44 -7.88
N GLY A 23 15.81 8.43 -8.50
CA GLY A 23 16.40 9.57 -7.80
C GLY A 23 15.36 10.53 -7.20
N GLU A 24 14.10 10.44 -7.62
CA GLU A 24 12.96 11.22 -7.09
C GLU A 24 12.12 10.40 -6.09
N LEU A 25 12.67 9.32 -5.51
CA LEU A 25 11.93 8.40 -4.64
C LEU A 25 11.29 9.08 -3.42
N ASP A 26 11.84 10.20 -2.95
CA ASP A 26 11.31 10.98 -1.82
C ASP A 26 10.11 11.87 -2.20
N ARG A 27 9.72 11.91 -3.48
CA ARG A 27 8.66 12.78 -3.99
C ARG A 27 7.30 12.07 -4.03
N TRP A 28 6.26 12.74 -3.53
CA TRP A 28 4.88 12.29 -3.69
C TRP A 28 4.45 12.34 -5.16
N GLY A 29 3.75 11.30 -5.63
CA GLY A 29 3.26 11.25 -7.01
C GLY A 29 4.32 10.93 -8.06
N ILE A 30 5.36 10.18 -7.70
CA ILE A 30 6.29 9.60 -8.66
C ILE A 30 5.52 8.75 -9.69
N ASP A 31 5.97 8.73 -10.95
CA ASP A 31 5.35 7.92 -11.99
C ASP A 31 5.74 6.45 -11.86
N ILE A 32 5.05 5.76 -10.96
CA ILE A 32 5.28 4.34 -10.67
C ILE A 32 5.05 3.45 -11.89
N PHE A 33 4.12 3.82 -12.78
CA PHE A 33 3.89 3.11 -14.02
C PHE A 33 5.10 3.18 -14.95
N ARG A 34 5.72 4.37 -15.04
CA ARG A 34 6.96 4.53 -15.81
C ARG A 34 8.12 3.76 -15.19
N ILE A 35 8.20 3.65 -13.87
CA ILE A 35 9.14 2.73 -13.20
C ILE A 35 8.87 1.29 -13.64
N GLY A 36 7.61 0.85 -13.68
CA GLY A 36 7.22 -0.46 -14.18
C GLY A 36 7.72 -0.76 -15.59
N ASP A 37 7.56 0.19 -16.51
CA ASP A 37 8.07 0.06 -17.89
C ASP A 37 9.61 -0.03 -17.93
N LEU A 38 10.29 0.88 -17.22
CA LEU A 38 11.75 0.99 -17.25
C LEU A 38 12.47 -0.14 -16.50
N SER A 39 11.79 -0.78 -15.54
CA SER A 39 12.30 -1.93 -14.77
C SER A 39 11.96 -3.28 -15.42
N CYS A 40 11.45 -3.29 -16.64
CA CYS A 40 11.04 -4.50 -17.36
C CYS A 40 9.98 -5.32 -16.60
N GLY A 41 8.99 -4.63 -16.02
CA GLY A 41 7.91 -5.27 -15.25
C GLY A 41 8.35 -5.73 -13.86
N ARG A 42 9.39 -5.12 -13.30
CA ARG A 42 9.84 -5.35 -11.92
C ARG A 42 9.83 -4.08 -11.04
N PRO A 43 8.71 -3.33 -11.00
CA PRO A 43 8.63 -2.08 -10.25
C PRO A 43 8.85 -2.28 -8.75
N LEU A 44 8.31 -3.35 -8.15
CA LEU A 44 8.41 -3.58 -6.71
C LEU A 44 9.86 -3.87 -6.31
N THR A 45 10.56 -4.73 -7.05
CA THR A 45 11.97 -5.02 -6.79
C THR A 45 12.82 -3.74 -6.88
N ALA A 46 12.62 -2.93 -7.92
CA ALA A 46 13.39 -1.71 -8.14
C ALA A 46 13.14 -0.66 -7.04
N VAL A 47 11.88 -0.42 -6.70
CA VAL A 47 11.46 0.55 -5.66
C VAL A 47 11.90 0.09 -4.28
N ALA A 48 11.64 -1.16 -3.92
CA ALA A 48 12.02 -1.70 -2.61
C ALA A 48 13.55 -1.66 -2.43
N TYR A 49 14.32 -2.04 -3.45
CA TYR A 49 15.78 -1.97 -3.37
C TYR A 49 16.29 -0.53 -3.23
N ALA A 50 15.72 0.41 -3.98
CA ALA A 50 16.05 1.83 -3.87
C ALA A 50 15.73 2.39 -2.48
N ALA A 51 14.53 2.11 -1.94
CA ALA A 51 14.10 2.59 -0.62
C ALA A 51 14.95 2.01 0.53
N PHE A 52 15.25 0.71 0.49
CA PHE A 52 16.09 0.07 1.50
C PHE A 52 17.54 0.54 1.44
N THR A 53 18.04 0.85 0.23
CA THR A 53 19.41 1.35 0.04
C THR A 53 19.54 2.81 0.46
N SER A 54 18.60 3.69 0.07
CA SER A 54 18.64 5.12 0.41
C SER A 54 18.55 5.38 1.91
N ARG A 55 17.89 4.49 2.65
CA ARG A 55 17.78 4.52 4.12
C ARG A 55 18.88 3.76 4.85
N GLU A 56 19.88 3.23 4.14
CA GLU A 56 20.96 2.39 4.69
C GLU A 56 20.47 1.17 5.51
N LEU A 57 19.24 0.70 5.26
CA LEU A 57 18.64 -0.41 6.02
C LEU A 57 19.38 -1.73 5.77
N LEU A 58 19.86 -1.94 4.54
CA LEU A 58 20.62 -3.14 4.20
C LEU A 58 21.89 -3.25 5.06
N ALA A 59 22.62 -2.14 5.22
CA ALA A 59 23.82 -2.10 6.05
C ALA A 59 23.46 -2.21 7.54
N THR A 60 22.50 -1.42 8.01
CA THR A 60 22.09 -1.31 9.42
C THR A 60 21.58 -2.64 9.97
N LEU A 61 20.80 -3.38 9.18
CA LEU A 61 20.20 -4.67 9.57
C LEU A 61 21.00 -5.87 9.05
N GLN A 62 22.18 -5.64 8.49
CA GLN A 62 23.08 -6.67 7.96
C GLN A 62 22.40 -7.58 6.91
N ILE A 63 21.58 -7.00 6.03
CA ILE A 63 20.91 -7.69 4.93
C ILE A 63 21.85 -7.68 3.73
N ALA A 64 22.28 -8.85 3.28
CA ALA A 64 23.10 -8.95 2.08
C ALA A 64 22.27 -8.51 0.84
N PRO A 65 22.77 -7.59 -0.01
CA PRO A 65 22.02 -7.11 -1.18
C PRO A 65 21.53 -8.24 -2.11
N ARG A 66 22.32 -9.31 -2.24
CA ARG A 66 21.92 -10.49 -3.03
C ARG A 66 20.72 -11.23 -2.42
N THR A 67 20.71 -11.42 -1.11
CA THR A 67 19.60 -12.05 -0.39
C THR A 67 18.36 -11.19 -0.48
N PHE A 68 18.52 -9.87 -0.36
CA PHE A 68 17.42 -8.93 -0.56
C PHE A 68 16.80 -9.05 -1.94
N LEU A 69 17.61 -9.02 -3.00
CA LEU A 69 17.12 -9.14 -4.36
C LEU A 69 16.52 -10.51 -4.66
N ALA A 70 17.08 -11.60 -4.13
CA ALA A 70 16.50 -12.93 -4.25
C ALA A 70 15.09 -12.97 -3.65
N PHE A 71 14.91 -12.41 -2.45
CA PHE A 71 13.58 -12.29 -1.84
C PHE A 71 12.65 -11.36 -2.62
N ALA A 72 13.08 -10.15 -2.99
CA ALA A 72 12.24 -9.16 -3.66
C ALA A 72 11.76 -9.65 -5.05
N VAL A 73 12.65 -10.30 -5.81
CA VAL A 73 12.29 -10.96 -7.08
C VAL A 73 11.28 -12.07 -6.86
N THR A 74 11.51 -12.93 -5.85
CA THR A 74 10.58 -14.02 -5.52
C THR A 74 9.22 -13.48 -5.09
N LEU A 75 9.19 -12.43 -4.25
CA LEU A 75 7.97 -11.77 -3.79
C LEU A 75 7.18 -11.19 -4.97
N GLU A 76 7.84 -10.44 -5.84
CA GLU A 76 7.21 -9.83 -7.01
C GLU A 76 6.64 -10.87 -7.98
N GLU A 77 7.26 -12.04 -8.10
CA GLU A 77 6.75 -13.17 -8.90
C GLU A 77 5.51 -13.84 -8.30
N HIS A 78 5.21 -13.61 -7.01
CA HIS A 78 3.98 -14.09 -6.36
C HIS A 78 2.84 -13.05 -6.41
N TYR A 79 3.08 -11.84 -6.93
CA TYR A 79 1.98 -10.97 -7.32
C TYR A 79 1.43 -11.42 -8.67
N ILE A 80 0.11 -11.61 -8.76
CA ILE A 80 -0.55 -12.09 -9.98
C ILE A 80 -0.53 -10.97 -11.02
N ARG A 81 0.33 -11.09 -12.03
CA ARG A 81 0.55 -10.05 -13.05
C ARG A 81 -0.70 -9.69 -13.85
N ASP A 82 -1.61 -10.65 -14.02
CA ASP A 82 -2.82 -10.46 -14.82
C ASP A 82 -3.94 -9.74 -14.04
N ASN A 83 -3.79 -9.55 -12.72
CA ASN A 83 -4.70 -8.69 -11.97
C ASN A 83 -4.57 -7.24 -12.47
N PRO A 84 -5.67 -6.54 -12.76
CA PRO A 84 -5.61 -5.15 -13.19
C PRO A 84 -5.01 -4.21 -12.13
N PHE A 85 -5.42 -4.33 -10.86
CA PHE A 85 -5.04 -3.40 -9.79
C PHE A 85 -4.11 -4.04 -8.75
N HIS A 86 -4.55 -5.09 -8.05
CA HIS A 86 -3.79 -5.72 -6.96
C HIS A 86 -2.68 -6.63 -7.52
N ASN A 87 -1.64 -6.01 -8.08
CA ASN A 87 -0.45 -6.61 -8.66
C ASN A 87 0.82 -5.91 -8.10
N SER A 88 2.02 -6.30 -8.56
CA SER A 88 3.27 -5.77 -7.99
C SER A 88 3.46 -4.26 -8.21
N LEU A 89 2.76 -3.66 -9.17
CA LEU A 89 2.82 -2.22 -9.40
C LEU A 89 2.11 -1.45 -8.28
N HIS A 90 0.95 -1.96 -7.83
CA HIS A 90 0.25 -1.39 -6.68
C HIS A 90 1.11 -1.52 -5.42
N ALA A 91 1.67 -2.70 -5.16
CA ALA A 91 2.60 -2.90 -4.05
C ALA A 91 3.81 -1.95 -4.10
N ALA A 92 4.34 -1.66 -5.29
CA ALA A 92 5.41 -0.70 -5.47
C ALA A 92 4.96 0.75 -5.18
N ASP A 93 3.74 1.14 -5.56
CA ASP A 93 3.16 2.45 -5.24
C ASP A 93 2.97 2.62 -3.72
N VAL A 94 2.44 1.60 -3.04
CA VAL A 94 2.27 1.61 -1.57
C VAL A 94 3.63 1.64 -0.88
N ALA A 95 4.59 0.81 -1.30
CA ALA A 95 5.94 0.82 -0.73
C ALA A 95 6.65 2.17 -0.88
N GLN A 96 6.53 2.81 -2.05
CA GLN A 96 7.08 4.15 -2.27
C GLN A 96 6.33 5.23 -1.48
N SER A 97 5.00 5.14 -1.39
CA SER A 97 4.19 6.08 -0.63
C SER A 97 4.50 5.99 0.87
N THR A 98 4.61 4.77 1.42
CA THR A 98 5.11 4.51 2.78
C THR A 98 6.51 5.10 2.98
N HIS A 99 7.40 4.94 2.00
CA HIS A 99 8.73 5.57 2.04
C HIS A 99 8.64 7.10 2.13
N VAL A 100 7.77 7.77 1.38
CA VAL A 100 7.61 9.23 1.48
C VAL A 100 7.02 9.65 2.83
N LEU A 101 5.99 8.97 3.30
CA LEU A 101 5.33 9.29 4.58
C LEU A 101 6.26 9.08 5.79
N LEU A 102 7.20 8.15 5.71
CA LEU A 102 8.24 7.98 6.73
C LEU A 102 9.26 9.13 6.77
N ASN A 103 9.31 9.99 5.75
CA ASN A 103 10.18 11.17 5.70
C ASN A 103 9.50 12.47 6.17
N THR A 104 8.24 12.39 6.60
CA THR A 104 7.51 13.49 7.19
C THR A 104 8.27 14.07 8.40
N ALA A 105 8.45 15.39 8.44
CA ALA A 105 9.29 16.06 9.45
C ALA A 105 8.72 15.88 10.87
N ALA A 106 7.40 15.81 11.01
CA ALA A 106 6.74 15.50 12.29
C ALA A 106 7.10 14.10 12.86
N LEU A 107 7.64 13.20 12.02
CA LEU A 107 8.04 11.83 12.36
C LEU A 107 9.57 11.64 12.39
N ASP A 108 10.34 12.73 12.27
CA ASP A 108 11.81 12.66 12.28
C ASP A 108 12.33 12.04 13.59
N ALA A 109 13.26 11.09 13.43
CA ALA A 109 13.84 10.28 14.51
C ALA A 109 12.83 9.58 15.44
N VAL A 110 11.54 9.53 15.09
CA VAL A 110 10.52 8.84 15.88
C VAL A 110 10.74 7.34 15.78
N PHE A 111 10.85 6.79 14.57
CA PHE A 111 10.93 5.33 14.35
C PHE A 111 12.36 4.79 14.32
N THR A 112 12.54 3.62 14.92
CA THR A 112 13.81 2.88 14.88
C THR A 112 14.02 2.24 13.51
N PRO A 113 15.27 1.87 13.14
CA PRO A 113 15.53 1.20 11.86
C PRO A 113 14.72 -0.09 11.65
N ILE A 114 14.39 -0.83 12.71
CA ILE A 114 13.59 -2.05 12.59
C ILE A 114 12.10 -1.78 12.36
N GLU A 115 11.57 -0.68 12.88
CA GLU A 115 10.19 -0.22 12.62
C GLU A 115 10.06 0.31 11.20
N VAL A 116 11.02 1.12 10.74
CA VAL A 116 11.09 1.60 9.35
C VAL A 116 11.18 0.41 8.38
N CYS A 117 12.04 -0.56 8.68
CA CYS A 117 12.14 -1.78 7.89
C CYS A 117 10.85 -2.59 7.89
N ALA A 118 10.18 -2.72 9.04
CA ALA A 118 8.91 -3.43 9.14
C ALA A 118 7.81 -2.74 8.32
N ALA A 119 7.72 -1.42 8.34
CA ALA A 119 6.72 -0.67 7.58
C ALA A 119 6.91 -0.82 6.07
N LEU A 120 8.15 -0.65 5.59
CA LEU A 120 8.46 -0.87 4.17
C LEU A 120 8.25 -2.33 3.76
N PHE A 121 8.62 -3.28 4.61
CA PHE A 121 8.37 -4.70 4.34
C PHE A 121 6.86 -5.01 4.29
N ALA A 122 6.07 -4.50 5.25
CA ALA A 122 4.62 -4.64 5.26
C ALA A 122 4.00 -4.10 3.96
N ALA A 123 4.36 -2.87 3.57
CA ALA A 123 3.89 -2.28 2.31
C ALA A 123 4.26 -3.11 1.07
N CYS A 124 5.46 -3.70 1.03
CA CYS A 124 5.88 -4.54 -0.09
C CYS A 124 5.09 -5.85 -0.20
N VAL A 125 4.53 -6.36 0.90
CA VAL A 125 3.94 -7.71 0.96
C VAL A 125 2.44 -7.71 1.19
N HIS A 126 1.82 -6.55 1.44
CA HIS A 126 0.47 -6.47 1.99
C HIS A 126 -0.62 -7.13 1.13
N ASP A 127 -0.35 -7.32 -0.16
CA ASP A 127 -1.28 -7.87 -1.17
C ASP A 127 -0.69 -9.04 -1.98
N VAL A 128 0.41 -9.65 -1.52
CA VAL A 128 1.05 -10.73 -2.29
C VAL A 128 0.09 -11.90 -2.48
N ASP A 129 0.02 -12.46 -3.69
CA ASP A 129 -0.90 -13.55 -4.06
C ASP A 129 -2.40 -13.16 -3.98
N HIS A 130 -2.73 -11.87 -4.12
CA HIS A 130 -4.12 -11.42 -4.23
C HIS A 130 -4.80 -12.03 -5.48
N PRO A 131 -6.02 -12.61 -5.37
CA PRO A 131 -6.68 -13.34 -6.46
C PRO A 131 -7.53 -12.46 -7.40
N GLY A 132 -7.51 -11.15 -7.19
CA GLY A 132 -8.35 -10.20 -7.91
C GLY A 132 -9.81 -10.19 -7.46
N LEU A 133 -10.06 -10.59 -6.20
CA LEU A 133 -11.39 -10.78 -5.61
C LEU A 133 -11.37 -10.28 -4.18
N THR A 134 -12.50 -9.76 -3.71
CA THR A 134 -12.66 -9.29 -2.32
C THR A 134 -12.81 -10.42 -1.31
N ASN A 135 -12.51 -10.14 -0.03
CA ASN A 135 -12.82 -11.03 1.10
C ASN A 135 -14.28 -11.51 1.07
N GLN A 136 -15.24 -10.62 0.79
CA GLN A 136 -16.66 -10.97 0.75
C GLN A 136 -16.99 -11.98 -0.35
N PHE A 137 -16.37 -11.86 -1.53
CA PHE A 137 -16.51 -12.86 -2.59
C PHE A 137 -16.01 -14.23 -2.13
N LEU A 138 -14.84 -14.28 -1.49
CA LEU A 138 -14.23 -15.52 -1.00
C LEU A 138 -15.08 -16.22 0.07
N VAL A 139 -15.72 -15.44 0.95
CA VAL A 139 -16.67 -15.94 1.96
C VAL A 139 -17.94 -16.46 1.30
N ASN A 140 -18.56 -15.66 0.41
CA ASN A 140 -19.81 -16.04 -0.25
C ASN A 140 -19.67 -17.27 -1.14
N SER A 141 -18.49 -17.48 -1.74
CA SER A 141 -18.18 -18.66 -2.55
C SER A 141 -17.67 -19.86 -1.74
N SER A 142 -17.57 -19.76 -0.41
CA SER A 142 -17.02 -20.79 0.47
C SER A 142 -15.64 -21.28 0.04
N SER A 143 -14.78 -20.34 -0.38
CA SER A 143 -13.43 -20.65 -0.84
C SER A 143 -12.59 -21.34 0.24
N GLU A 144 -11.59 -22.11 -0.16
CA GLU A 144 -10.68 -22.78 0.78
C GLU A 144 -9.96 -21.80 1.72
N LEU A 145 -9.60 -20.60 1.21
CA LEU A 145 -8.99 -19.54 2.01
C LEU A 145 -9.95 -19.01 3.07
N ALA A 146 -11.20 -18.73 2.70
CA ALA A 146 -12.20 -18.25 3.66
C ALA A 146 -12.44 -19.28 4.78
N LEU A 147 -12.55 -20.56 4.43
CA LEU A 147 -12.66 -21.65 5.40
C LEU A 147 -11.41 -21.78 6.30
N MET A 148 -10.22 -21.62 5.74
CA MET A 148 -8.95 -21.69 6.47
C MET A 148 -8.81 -20.57 7.51
N TYR A 149 -9.21 -19.36 7.14
CA TYR A 149 -9.11 -18.17 7.97
C TYR A 149 -10.40 -17.82 8.73
N ASN A 150 -11.40 -18.69 8.67
CA ASN A 150 -12.68 -18.57 9.38
C ASN A 150 -13.38 -17.23 9.08
N ASP A 151 -13.37 -16.82 7.81
CA ASP A 151 -14.01 -15.59 7.30
C ASP A 151 -13.44 -14.26 7.87
N GLU A 152 -12.36 -14.29 8.65
CA GLU A 152 -11.77 -13.12 9.31
C GLU A 152 -10.49 -12.66 8.58
N SER A 153 -10.53 -11.45 8.00
CA SER A 153 -9.39 -10.83 7.27
C SER A 153 -8.66 -11.85 6.38
N VAL A 154 -9.43 -12.52 5.51
CA VAL A 154 -9.05 -13.76 4.82
C VAL A 154 -7.80 -13.53 3.96
N LEU A 155 -7.83 -12.49 3.15
CA LEU A 155 -6.75 -12.12 2.24
C LEU A 155 -5.54 -11.58 3.00
N GLU A 156 -5.73 -10.71 3.98
CA GLU A 156 -4.65 -10.10 4.75
C GLU A 156 -3.85 -11.16 5.53
N ASN A 157 -4.53 -12.17 6.08
CA ASN A 157 -3.88 -13.34 6.67
C ASN A 157 -3.11 -14.18 5.62
N HIS A 158 -3.68 -14.34 4.43
CA HIS A 158 -3.05 -15.06 3.32
C HIS A 158 -1.77 -14.37 2.84
N HIS A 159 -1.83 -13.05 2.61
CA HIS A 159 -0.69 -12.21 2.22
C HIS A 159 0.47 -12.36 3.21
N LEU A 160 0.18 -12.28 4.51
CA LEU A 160 1.16 -12.53 5.57
C LEU A 160 1.73 -13.96 5.52
N ALA A 161 0.88 -14.98 5.38
CA ALA A 161 1.31 -16.37 5.35
C ALA A 161 2.27 -16.63 4.18
N VAL A 162 1.92 -16.15 2.99
CA VAL A 162 2.75 -16.23 1.78
C VAL A 162 4.07 -15.49 2.01
N ALA A 163 4.04 -14.21 2.38
CA ALA A 163 5.24 -13.39 2.55
C ALA A 163 6.27 -14.03 3.51
N PHE A 164 5.81 -14.50 4.67
CA PHE A 164 6.69 -15.15 5.64
C PHE A 164 7.11 -16.57 5.22
N LYS A 165 6.35 -17.22 4.34
CA LYS A 165 6.77 -18.49 3.73
C LYS A 165 7.88 -18.27 2.72
N LEU A 166 7.82 -17.21 1.91
CA LEU A 166 8.85 -16.89 0.91
C LEU A 166 10.24 -16.62 1.52
N LEU A 167 10.29 -16.09 2.75
CA LEU A 167 11.55 -15.96 3.50
C LEU A 167 12.26 -17.30 3.76
N GLN A 168 11.53 -18.43 3.69
CA GLN A 168 12.10 -19.77 3.88
C GLN A 168 12.68 -20.36 2.60
N ASN A 169 12.52 -19.70 1.45
CA ASN A 169 13.14 -20.14 0.20
C ASN A 169 14.67 -19.96 0.27
N ASP A 170 15.39 -20.78 -0.47
CA ASP A 170 16.85 -20.75 -0.50
C ASP A 170 17.36 -19.35 -0.89
N GLY A 171 18.19 -18.77 -0.01
CA GLY A 171 18.77 -17.44 -0.24
C GLY A 171 17.82 -16.26 -0.04
N CYS A 172 16.59 -16.46 0.46
CA CYS A 172 15.57 -15.40 0.62
C CYS A 172 15.39 -14.89 2.06
N ASP A 173 16.05 -15.47 3.08
CA ASP A 173 15.92 -14.99 4.47
C ASP A 173 16.68 -13.67 4.68
N ILE A 174 16.04 -12.56 4.33
CA ILE A 174 16.58 -11.20 4.51
C ILE A 174 16.74 -10.81 5.98
N PHE A 175 16.17 -11.59 6.92
CA PHE A 175 16.22 -11.33 8.35
C PHE A 175 17.12 -12.33 9.10
N MET A 176 17.92 -13.14 8.39
CA MET A 176 18.74 -14.20 8.99
C MET A 176 19.70 -13.70 10.09
N ASN A 177 20.22 -12.48 9.93
CA ASN A 177 21.19 -11.87 10.85
C ASN A 177 20.54 -11.13 12.03
N LEU A 178 19.21 -10.96 12.02
CA LEU A 178 18.50 -10.40 13.16
C LEU A 178 18.44 -11.41 14.31
N HIS A 179 18.69 -10.94 15.53
CA HIS A 179 18.56 -11.80 16.69
C HIS A 179 17.10 -12.18 16.95
N LYS A 180 16.86 -13.27 17.69
CA LYS A 180 15.52 -13.85 17.88
C LYS A 180 14.47 -12.82 18.31
N LYS A 181 14.78 -11.97 19.30
CA LYS A 181 13.88 -10.92 19.77
C LYS A 181 13.54 -9.88 18.69
N GLN A 182 14.52 -9.43 17.90
CA GLN A 182 14.28 -8.51 16.77
C GLN A 182 13.34 -9.14 15.75
N ARG A 183 13.57 -10.41 15.35
CA ARG A 183 12.68 -11.11 14.41
C ARG A 183 11.26 -11.25 14.93
N GLN A 184 11.09 -11.53 16.23
CA GLN A 184 9.77 -11.59 16.86
C GLN A 184 9.07 -10.22 16.85
N THR A 185 9.80 -9.15 17.18
CA THR A 185 9.27 -7.78 17.13
C THR A 185 8.91 -7.36 15.72
N LEU A 186 9.80 -7.54 14.74
CA LEU A 186 9.54 -7.25 13.32
C LEU A 186 8.32 -8.01 12.82
N ARG A 187 8.27 -9.33 13.07
CA ARG A 187 7.13 -10.15 12.66
C ARG A 187 5.82 -9.63 13.26
N LYS A 188 5.81 -9.27 14.55
CA LYS A 188 4.61 -8.72 15.18
C LYS A 188 4.16 -7.43 14.49
N MET A 189 5.06 -6.48 14.27
CA MET A 189 4.71 -5.19 13.65
C MET A 189 4.20 -5.38 12.21
N VAL A 190 4.83 -6.25 11.42
CA VAL A 190 4.37 -6.55 10.06
C VAL A 190 2.97 -7.16 10.06
N ILE A 191 2.69 -8.09 10.99
CA ILE A 191 1.35 -8.67 11.14
C ILE A 191 0.32 -7.60 11.50
N ASP A 192 0.63 -6.77 12.51
CA ASP A 192 -0.24 -5.69 12.96
C ASP A 192 -0.56 -4.74 11.77
N MET A 193 0.45 -4.30 11.00
CA MET A 193 0.29 -3.40 9.85
C MET A 193 -0.48 -4.02 8.66
N VAL A 194 -0.17 -5.25 8.22
CA VAL A 194 -0.88 -5.84 7.08
C VAL A 194 -2.32 -6.20 7.46
N LEU A 195 -2.60 -6.63 8.69
CA LEU A 195 -3.99 -6.84 9.11
C LEU A 195 -4.77 -5.52 9.21
N SER A 196 -4.09 -4.38 9.34
CA SER A 196 -4.72 -3.06 9.38
C SER A 196 -5.16 -2.55 8.01
N THR A 197 -4.69 -3.15 6.90
CA THR A 197 -5.15 -2.78 5.54
C THR A 197 -6.54 -3.35 5.21
N ASP A 198 -7.05 -4.29 6.00
CA ASP A 198 -8.43 -4.76 5.89
C ASP A 198 -9.40 -3.59 6.10
N MET A 199 -10.14 -3.23 5.04
CA MET A 199 -11.08 -2.12 5.05
C MET A 199 -12.19 -2.24 6.10
N SER A 200 -12.47 -3.43 6.63
CA SER A 200 -13.38 -3.61 7.78
C SER A 200 -12.87 -2.95 9.07
N LYS A 201 -11.56 -2.71 9.17
CA LYS A 201 -10.89 -2.06 10.33
C LYS A 201 -10.73 -0.55 10.16
N HIS A 202 -11.02 0.00 8.99
CA HIS A 202 -10.80 1.42 8.67
C HIS A 202 -11.41 2.36 9.72
N MET A 203 -12.67 2.14 10.12
CA MET A 203 -13.36 3.05 11.05
C MET A 203 -12.77 3.01 12.47
N SER A 204 -12.27 1.86 12.93
CA SER A 204 -11.54 1.77 14.20
C SER A 204 -10.19 2.47 14.12
N LEU A 205 -9.42 2.24 13.06
CA LEU A 205 -8.11 2.88 12.85
C LEU A 205 -8.24 4.41 12.83
N LEU A 206 -9.25 4.92 12.12
CA LEU A 206 -9.54 6.35 12.05
C LEU A 206 -9.96 6.94 13.40
N ALA A 207 -10.78 6.23 14.18
CA ALA A 207 -11.18 6.68 15.51
C ALA A 207 -9.99 6.76 16.48
N ASP A 208 -9.12 5.77 16.44
CA ASP A 208 -7.92 5.75 17.27
C ASP A 208 -6.94 6.85 16.83
N LEU A 209 -6.77 7.08 15.52
CA LEU A 209 -5.94 8.16 14.97
C LEU A 209 -6.44 9.54 15.41
N LYS A 210 -7.76 9.78 15.36
CA LYS A 210 -8.37 11.04 15.86
C LYS A 210 -8.06 11.26 17.34
N THR A 211 -8.17 10.22 18.16
CA THR A 211 -7.83 10.27 19.59
C THR A 211 -6.37 10.66 19.82
N MET A 212 -5.45 10.15 18.99
CA MET A 212 -4.03 10.50 19.05
C MET A 212 -3.79 11.98 18.67
N VAL A 213 -4.44 12.48 17.62
CA VAL A 213 -4.37 13.88 17.20
C VAL A 213 -4.83 14.82 18.33
N GLU A 214 -5.94 14.50 18.99
CA GLU A 214 -6.45 15.29 20.12
C GLU A 214 -5.45 15.34 21.27
N THR A 215 -4.82 14.20 21.58
CA THR A 215 -3.79 14.11 22.63
C THR A 215 -2.55 14.93 22.27
N LYS A 216 -2.09 14.90 21.00
CA LYS A 216 -0.98 15.74 20.50
C LYS A 216 -1.29 17.23 20.66
N LYS A 217 -2.48 17.67 20.26
CA LYS A 217 -2.92 19.08 20.35
C LYS A 217 -2.87 19.60 21.79
N VAL A 218 -3.21 18.75 22.77
CA VAL A 218 -3.14 19.09 24.20
C VAL A 218 -1.69 19.17 24.72
N ALA A 219 -0.77 18.34 24.21
CA ALA A 219 0.62 18.29 24.68
C ALA A 219 1.46 19.52 24.26
N GLY A 220 1.06 20.27 23.23
CA GLY A 220 1.73 21.52 22.80
C GLY A 220 3.13 21.34 22.20
N SER A 221 3.59 20.11 22.02
CA SER A 221 4.84 19.75 21.34
C SER A 221 4.61 19.71 19.82
N GLY A 222 5.46 20.40 19.05
CA GLY A 222 5.46 20.29 17.58
C GLY A 222 5.88 18.89 17.08
N VAL A 223 6.53 18.10 17.93
CA VAL A 223 7.00 16.73 17.63
C VAL A 223 6.08 15.71 18.30
N LEU A 224 5.74 14.64 17.58
CA LEU A 224 4.98 13.51 18.11
C LEU A 224 5.80 12.73 19.13
N LEU A 225 5.38 12.78 20.40
CA LEU A 225 5.96 11.96 21.47
C LEU A 225 5.23 10.61 21.51
N LEU A 226 5.84 9.60 20.89
CA LEU A 226 5.35 8.23 20.88
C LEU A 226 6.25 7.36 21.78
N ASP A 227 5.92 7.35 23.07
CA ASP A 227 6.78 6.79 24.12
C ASP A 227 6.66 5.28 24.30
N ASN A 228 5.58 4.68 23.79
CA ASN A 228 5.29 3.25 23.96
C ASN A 228 5.03 2.57 22.61
N TYR A 229 5.14 1.23 22.61
CA TYR A 229 4.93 0.42 21.41
C TYR A 229 3.55 0.63 20.77
N THR A 230 2.50 0.74 21.59
CA THR A 230 1.10 0.82 21.11
C THR A 230 0.89 2.07 20.27
N ASP A 231 1.34 3.23 20.74
CA ASP A 231 1.17 4.48 19.99
C ASP A 231 1.98 4.45 18.70
N ARG A 232 3.19 3.85 18.74
CA ARG A 232 4.09 3.76 17.58
C ARG A 232 3.53 2.84 16.50
N ILE A 233 3.03 1.66 16.88
CA ILE A 233 2.45 0.73 15.92
C ILE A 233 1.16 1.30 15.32
N GLN A 234 0.35 2.00 16.10
CA GLN A 234 -0.88 2.63 15.62
C GLN A 234 -0.60 3.72 14.56
N VAL A 235 0.48 4.50 14.70
CA VAL A 235 0.90 5.43 13.65
C VAL A 235 1.37 4.67 12.41
N LEU A 236 2.13 3.59 12.56
CA LEU A 236 2.63 2.81 11.43
C LEU A 236 1.50 2.07 10.68
N GLU A 237 0.50 1.54 11.37
CA GLU A 237 -0.73 0.98 10.80
C GLU A 237 -1.45 2.03 9.95
N ASN A 238 -1.71 3.22 10.52
CA ASN A 238 -2.35 4.31 9.78
C ASN A 238 -1.47 4.83 8.64
N LEU A 239 -0.14 4.82 8.76
CA LEU A 239 0.78 5.23 7.72
C LEU A 239 0.70 4.30 6.50
N VAL A 240 0.73 2.97 6.72
CA VAL A 240 0.58 1.98 5.64
C VAL A 240 -0.82 2.05 5.06
N HIS A 241 -1.86 2.21 5.89
CA HIS A 241 -3.24 2.37 5.43
C HIS A 241 -3.45 3.64 4.58
N CYS A 242 -2.84 4.76 4.96
CA CYS A 242 -2.83 5.97 4.14
C CYS A 242 -2.10 5.74 2.81
N ALA A 243 -0.96 5.03 2.82
CA ALA A 243 -0.21 4.71 1.62
C ALA A 243 -1.02 3.84 0.65
N ASP A 244 -1.79 2.87 1.16
CA ASP A 244 -2.70 2.04 0.40
C ASP A 244 -3.86 2.86 -0.20
N LEU A 245 -4.50 3.70 0.64
CA LEU A 245 -5.57 4.62 0.25
C LEU A 245 -5.06 5.94 -0.34
N SER A 246 -3.89 5.93 -1.00
CA SER A 246 -3.23 7.14 -1.48
C SER A 246 -3.59 7.55 -2.90
N ASN A 247 -4.15 6.65 -3.73
CA ASN A 247 -4.33 6.96 -5.15
C ASN A 247 -5.11 8.26 -5.43
N PRO A 248 -6.18 8.60 -4.69
CA PRO A 248 -6.91 9.85 -4.88
C PRO A 248 -6.14 11.12 -4.51
N THR A 249 -5.02 11.00 -3.81
CA THR A 249 -4.15 12.14 -3.44
C THR A 249 -2.94 12.28 -4.37
N LYS A 250 -2.80 11.39 -5.37
CA LYS A 250 -1.74 11.46 -6.39
C LYS A 250 -2.14 12.46 -7.49
N PRO A 251 -1.19 12.98 -8.28
CA PRO A 251 -1.49 13.79 -9.46
C PRO A 251 -2.55 13.13 -10.36
N LEU A 252 -3.51 13.92 -10.83
CA LEU A 252 -4.70 13.44 -11.54
C LEU A 252 -4.44 12.38 -12.64
N PRO A 253 -3.38 12.49 -13.49
CA PRO A 253 -3.09 11.45 -14.48
C PRO A 253 -2.83 10.06 -13.88
N LEU A 254 -2.14 10.00 -12.74
CA LEU A 254 -1.88 8.74 -12.02
C LEU A 254 -3.17 8.23 -11.37
N TYR A 255 -3.90 9.12 -10.69
CA TYR A 255 -5.16 8.75 -10.03
C TYR A 255 -6.16 8.16 -11.03
N LYS A 256 -6.36 8.80 -12.20
CA LYS A 256 -7.24 8.29 -13.25
C LYS A 256 -6.84 6.90 -13.74
N ARG A 257 -5.54 6.63 -13.85
CA ARG A 257 -5.05 5.31 -14.26
C ARG A 257 -5.34 4.26 -13.19
N TRP A 258 -5.10 4.58 -11.92
CA TRP A 258 -5.47 3.70 -10.80
C TRP A 258 -6.96 3.40 -10.73
N VAL A 259 -7.82 4.41 -10.88
CA VAL A 259 -9.28 4.21 -10.93
C VAL A 259 -9.67 3.27 -12.07
N SER A 260 -9.11 3.46 -13.27
CA SER A 260 -9.40 2.58 -14.40
C SER A 260 -9.02 1.13 -14.13
N LEU A 261 -7.88 0.89 -13.47
CA LEU A 261 -7.41 -0.45 -13.14
C LEU A 261 -8.27 -1.10 -12.05
N LEU A 262 -8.58 -0.36 -10.97
CA LEU A 262 -9.43 -0.86 -9.89
C LEU A 262 -10.84 -1.20 -10.37
N MET A 263 -11.43 -0.32 -11.20
CA MET A 263 -12.75 -0.58 -11.74
C MET A 263 -12.78 -1.79 -12.66
N GLU A 264 -11.74 -2.00 -13.49
CA GLU A 264 -11.66 -3.20 -14.32
C GLU A 264 -11.57 -4.47 -13.46
N GLU A 265 -10.83 -4.46 -12.35
CA GLU A 265 -10.77 -5.60 -11.44
C GLU A 265 -12.12 -5.89 -10.76
N PHE A 266 -12.81 -4.84 -10.26
CA PHE A 266 -14.17 -4.99 -9.74
C PHE A 266 -15.15 -5.52 -10.78
N PHE A 267 -15.04 -5.07 -12.03
CA PHE A 267 -15.89 -5.56 -13.09
C PHE A 267 -15.60 -7.02 -13.45
N GLN A 268 -14.35 -7.46 -13.39
CA GLN A 268 -13.99 -8.87 -13.53
C GLN A 268 -14.56 -9.72 -12.38
N GLN A 269 -14.57 -9.22 -11.14
CA GLN A 269 -15.27 -9.89 -10.05
C GLN A 269 -16.77 -9.98 -10.34
N GLY A 270 -17.42 -8.89 -10.74
CA GLY A 270 -18.86 -8.88 -11.02
C GLY A 270 -19.28 -9.80 -12.16
N ASP A 271 -18.41 -9.98 -13.16
CA ASP A 271 -18.62 -10.96 -14.22
C ASP A 271 -18.57 -12.40 -13.68
N ARG A 272 -17.62 -12.72 -12.80
CA ARG A 272 -17.54 -14.03 -12.14
C ARG A 272 -18.75 -14.27 -11.22
N GLU A 273 -19.18 -13.27 -10.46
CA GLU A 273 -20.39 -13.35 -9.62
C GLU A 273 -21.61 -13.69 -10.49
N ARG A 274 -21.76 -13.00 -11.63
CA ARG A 274 -22.85 -13.26 -12.59
C ARG A 274 -22.78 -14.67 -13.18
N GLU A 275 -21.60 -15.15 -13.55
CA GLU A 275 -21.39 -16.50 -14.08
C GLU A 275 -21.71 -17.60 -13.04
N GLN A 276 -21.43 -17.34 -11.77
CA GLN A 276 -21.71 -18.26 -10.66
C GLN A 276 -23.13 -18.14 -10.10
N GLY A 277 -23.95 -17.21 -10.63
CA GLY A 277 -25.31 -16.98 -10.15
C GLY A 277 -25.37 -16.36 -8.74
N MET A 278 -24.33 -15.62 -8.35
CA MET A 278 -24.26 -14.84 -7.11
C MET A 278 -24.87 -13.45 -7.32
N ASP A 279 -25.28 -12.81 -6.23
CA ASP A 279 -25.60 -11.38 -6.26
C ASP A 279 -24.33 -10.58 -6.57
N ILE A 280 -24.41 -9.67 -7.55
CA ILE A 280 -23.26 -8.85 -7.95
C ILE A 280 -22.98 -7.84 -6.84
N SER A 281 -21.73 -7.82 -6.37
CA SER A 281 -21.27 -6.93 -5.31
C SER A 281 -21.43 -5.46 -5.69
N PRO A 282 -21.61 -4.56 -4.70
CA PRO A 282 -21.58 -3.12 -4.96
C PRO A 282 -20.33 -2.75 -5.76
N MET A 283 -20.48 -1.81 -6.71
CA MET A 283 -19.41 -1.35 -7.62
C MET A 283 -18.90 -2.35 -8.67
N CYS A 284 -19.28 -3.62 -8.59
CA CYS A 284 -18.77 -4.66 -9.49
C CYS A 284 -19.59 -4.83 -10.78
N ASP A 285 -20.78 -4.21 -10.89
CA ASP A 285 -21.59 -4.28 -12.12
C ASP A 285 -21.19 -3.21 -13.15
N ARG A 286 -20.42 -3.61 -14.17
CA ARG A 286 -20.00 -2.75 -15.29
C ARG A 286 -21.15 -2.14 -16.11
N HIS A 287 -22.38 -2.64 -15.97
CA HIS A 287 -23.55 -2.13 -16.68
C HIS A 287 -24.32 -1.05 -15.91
N ASN A 288 -24.05 -0.88 -14.61
CA ASN A 288 -24.79 0.02 -13.73
C ASN A 288 -23.88 0.94 -12.89
N ALA A 289 -22.56 0.75 -12.93
CA ALA A 289 -21.62 1.57 -12.18
C ALA A 289 -21.54 3.01 -12.73
N THR A 290 -21.63 4.00 -11.84
CA THR A 290 -21.27 5.39 -12.14
C THR A 290 -19.94 5.70 -11.45
N ILE A 291 -18.85 5.52 -12.18
CA ILE A 291 -17.48 5.60 -11.65
C ILE A 291 -17.26 6.94 -10.94
N GLU A 292 -17.66 8.05 -11.56
CA GLU A 292 -17.43 9.40 -11.05
C GLU A 292 -18.12 9.63 -9.71
N LYS A 293 -19.39 9.23 -9.60
CA LYS A 293 -20.16 9.35 -8.35
C LYS A 293 -19.56 8.49 -7.24
N SER A 294 -19.06 7.31 -7.59
CA SER A 294 -18.43 6.41 -6.63
C SER A 294 -17.07 6.88 -6.17
N GLN A 295 -16.27 7.50 -7.04
CA GLN A 295 -15.01 8.15 -6.63
C GLN A 295 -15.28 9.31 -5.68
N VAL A 296 -16.26 10.18 -5.97
CA VAL A 296 -16.66 11.25 -5.06
C VAL A 296 -17.10 10.70 -3.70
N GLY A 297 -17.98 9.69 -3.69
CA GLY A 297 -18.42 9.07 -2.44
C GLY A 297 -17.28 8.41 -1.66
N PHE A 298 -16.38 7.71 -2.34
CA PHE A 298 -15.21 7.10 -1.71
C PHE A 298 -14.30 8.16 -1.07
N ILE A 299 -14.07 9.28 -1.76
CA ILE A 299 -13.30 10.38 -1.20
C ILE A 299 -14.02 10.97 0.03
N ASP A 300 -15.28 11.35 -0.10
CA ASP A 300 -16.03 12.04 0.94
C ASP A 300 -16.17 11.21 2.23
N TYR A 301 -16.35 9.89 2.11
CA TYR A 301 -16.67 9.02 3.25
C TYR A 301 -15.48 8.21 3.80
N ILE A 302 -14.42 8.00 3.02
CA ILE A 302 -13.29 7.13 3.40
C ILE A 302 -11.97 7.90 3.34
N VAL A 303 -11.61 8.40 2.16
CA VAL A 303 -10.24 8.89 1.91
C VAL A 303 -10.00 10.24 2.55
N HIS A 304 -10.92 11.21 2.38
CA HIS A 304 -10.78 12.55 2.95
C HIS A 304 -10.77 12.52 4.48
N PRO A 305 -11.69 11.84 5.20
CA PRO A 305 -11.63 11.78 6.65
C PRO A 305 -10.31 11.19 7.19
N LEU A 306 -9.76 10.19 6.50
CA LEU A 306 -8.46 9.59 6.85
C LEU A 306 -7.31 10.57 6.63
N TRP A 307 -7.19 11.12 5.42
CA TRP A 307 -6.10 12.03 5.07
C TRP A 307 -6.17 13.36 5.83
N GLU A 308 -7.36 13.86 6.13
CA GLU A 308 -7.56 15.04 6.98
C GLU A 308 -7.00 14.78 8.38
N THR A 309 -7.34 13.63 8.97
CA THR A 309 -6.84 13.25 10.30
C THR A 309 -5.33 13.01 10.28
N TRP A 310 -4.80 12.38 9.22
CA TRP A 310 -3.36 12.20 9.03
C TRP A 310 -2.64 13.56 8.91
N ALA A 311 -3.16 14.47 8.10
CA ALA A 311 -2.58 15.80 7.94
C ALA A 311 -2.61 16.61 9.23
N ASP A 312 -3.66 16.48 10.05
CA ASP A 312 -3.72 17.02 11.39
C ASP A 312 -2.62 16.45 12.31
N LEU A 313 -2.35 15.14 12.21
CA LEU A 313 -1.31 14.47 12.96
C LEU A 313 0.08 15.00 12.59
N VAL A 314 0.33 15.26 11.31
CA VAL A 314 1.66 15.66 10.80
C VAL A 314 1.75 17.10 10.32
N HIS A 315 0.81 17.95 10.72
CA HIS A 315 0.70 19.32 10.24
C HIS A 315 2.03 20.10 10.37
N PRO A 316 2.47 20.82 9.32
CA PRO A 316 1.78 21.10 8.05
C PRO A 316 2.13 20.15 6.88
N ASP A 317 2.85 19.05 7.15
CA ASP A 317 3.62 18.32 6.14
C ASP A 317 2.78 17.65 5.02
N ALA A 318 1.49 17.40 5.25
CA ALA A 318 0.60 16.76 4.28
C ALA A 318 -0.41 17.72 3.63
N GLN A 319 -0.22 19.04 3.75
CA GLN A 319 -1.18 20.01 3.19
C GLN A 319 -1.31 19.89 1.67
N ASP A 320 -0.20 19.81 0.93
CA ASP A 320 -0.23 19.67 -0.54
C ASP A 320 -0.94 18.36 -0.99
N ILE A 321 -0.88 17.31 -0.16
CA ILE A 321 -1.56 16.03 -0.40
C ILE A 321 -3.08 16.21 -0.26
N LEU A 322 -3.53 16.94 0.76
CA LEU A 322 -4.95 17.29 0.94
C LEU A 322 -5.48 18.19 -0.17
N ASP A 323 -4.72 19.24 -0.53
CA ASP A 323 -5.13 20.15 -1.60
C ASP A 323 -5.32 19.37 -2.92
N THR A 324 -4.40 18.45 -3.24
CA THR A 324 -4.51 17.57 -4.42
C THR A 324 -5.73 16.64 -4.33
N LEU A 325 -6.04 16.11 -3.14
CA LEU A 325 -7.22 15.27 -2.92
C LEU A 325 -8.52 16.03 -3.20
N GLU A 326 -8.62 17.26 -2.69
CA GLU A 326 -9.79 18.14 -2.90
C GLU A 326 -9.95 18.50 -4.38
N GLU A 327 -8.86 18.87 -5.06
CA GLU A 327 -8.85 19.14 -6.51
C GLU A 327 -9.31 17.92 -7.33
N ASN A 328 -8.81 16.73 -7.00
CA ASN A 328 -9.17 15.48 -7.66
C ASN A 328 -10.64 15.10 -7.39
N ARG A 329 -11.14 15.36 -6.18
CA ARG A 329 -12.55 15.16 -5.82
C ARG A 329 -13.47 16.06 -6.63
N ASP A 330 -13.11 17.34 -6.76
CA ASP A 330 -13.85 18.31 -7.57
C ASP A 330 -13.81 17.97 -9.06
N TYR A 331 -12.68 17.45 -9.55
CA TYR A 331 -12.60 16.91 -10.91
C TYR A 331 -13.65 15.83 -11.14
N TYR A 332 -13.71 14.78 -10.31
CA TYR A 332 -14.70 13.71 -10.48
C TYR A 332 -16.15 14.21 -10.29
N GLN A 333 -16.38 15.12 -9.34
CA GLN A 333 -17.69 15.77 -9.15
C GLN A 333 -18.16 16.49 -10.42
N SER A 334 -17.27 17.19 -11.11
CA SER A 334 -17.57 17.91 -12.37
C SER A 334 -17.88 16.97 -13.54
N MET A 335 -17.43 15.72 -13.46
CA MET A 335 -17.62 14.69 -14.48
C MET A 335 -18.91 13.87 -14.29
N ILE A 336 -19.61 14.03 -13.16
CA ILE A 336 -20.86 13.31 -12.91
C ILE A 336 -21.92 13.72 -13.96
N PRO A 337 -22.50 12.76 -14.72
CA PRO A 337 -23.53 13.07 -15.70
C PRO A 337 -24.75 13.73 -15.04
N PRO A 338 -25.38 14.74 -15.66
CA PRO A 338 -26.62 15.31 -15.14
C PRO A 338 -27.71 14.24 -15.06
N SER A 339 -28.47 14.23 -13.96
CA SER A 339 -29.61 13.34 -13.80
C SER A 339 -30.58 13.52 -14.97
N PRO A 340 -31.13 12.44 -15.55
CA PRO A 340 -32.19 12.58 -16.54
C PRO A 340 -33.37 13.35 -15.90
N PRO A 341 -34.03 14.24 -16.66
CA PRO A 341 -35.20 14.95 -16.14
C PRO A 341 -36.27 13.94 -15.69
N PRO A 342 -37.07 14.24 -14.65
CA PRO A 342 -38.13 13.36 -14.20
C PRO A 342 -39.07 13.05 -15.37
N ALA A 343 -39.42 11.77 -15.53
CA ALA A 343 -40.38 11.35 -16.55
C ALA A 343 -41.73 12.06 -16.31
N PRO A 344 -42.41 12.52 -17.37
CA PRO A 344 -43.65 13.30 -17.27
C PRO A 344 -44.83 12.53 -16.68
#